data_AF-A0A7X2T1J2-F1
#
_entry.id   AF-A0A7X2T1J2-F1
#
_cell.length_a   1.000
_cell.length_b   1.000
_cell.length_c   1.000
_cell.angle_alpha   90.00
_cell.angle_beta   90.00
_cell.angle_gamma   90.00
#
_symmetry.space_group_name_H-M   'P 1'
#
loop_
_entity.id
_entity.type
_entity.pdbx_description
1 polymer ?
#
loop_
_entity_poly.entity_id
_entity_poly.type
_entity_poly.pdbx_seq_one_letter_code
_entity_poly.pdbx_strand_id
1 'polypeptide(L)'
;METESLGVIFRSNSDREMFERIVKDVEKNTRMWENKGFTPNELAPEKEETADNTCSNFKFVQRQNVKIQPIVKERKIGRNDPCPCGSGKKYKKCCGRNL
;
A
#
# COMPACT_ATOMS: atom_id res chain seq x y z
N MET A 1 -28.33 -19.56 5.45
CA MET A 1 -27.61 -20.82 5.73
C MET A 1 -26.38 -20.62 6.61
N GLU A 2 -25.36 -19.82 6.24
CA GLU A 2 -24.18 -19.65 7.12
C GLU A 2 -24.38 -18.67 8.31
N THR A 3 -25.24 -17.66 8.18
CA THR A 3 -25.49 -16.69 9.27
C THR A 3 -26.40 -17.25 10.37
N GLU A 4 -27.24 -18.23 10.03
CA GLU A 4 -28.16 -18.89 10.96
C GLU A 4 -27.42 -19.78 11.96
N SER A 5 -26.32 -20.41 11.55
CA SER A 5 -25.47 -21.21 12.46
C SER A 5 -24.70 -20.34 13.47
N LEU A 6 -24.52 -19.06 13.17
CA LEU A 6 -23.95 -18.05 14.07
C LEU A 6 -25.00 -17.37 14.95
N GLY A 7 -26.27 -17.80 14.87
CA GLY A 7 -27.37 -17.22 15.64
C GLY A 7 -27.82 -15.83 15.16
N VAL A 8 -27.42 -15.41 13.96
CA VAL A 8 -27.84 -14.12 13.39
C VAL A 8 -29.17 -14.30 12.66
N ILE A 9 -30.23 -13.75 13.24
CA ILE A 9 -31.59 -13.83 12.73
C ILE A 9 -31.96 -12.50 12.07
N PHE A 10 -32.25 -12.53 10.77
CA PHE A 10 -32.77 -11.38 10.02
C PHE A 10 -34.30 -11.38 10.01
N ARG A 11 -34.91 -10.19 10.17
CA ARG A 11 -36.37 -10.03 10.20
C ARG A 11 -36.99 -10.09 8.81
N SER A 12 -36.26 -9.59 7.81
CA SER A 12 -36.68 -9.61 6.40
C SER A 12 -35.50 -9.96 5.48
N ASN A 13 -35.80 -10.39 4.25
CA ASN A 13 -34.77 -10.60 3.23
C ASN A 13 -34.06 -9.29 2.85
N SER A 14 -34.75 -8.14 2.96
CA SER A 14 -34.13 -6.83 2.69
C SER A 14 -33.03 -6.49 3.70
N ASP A 15 -33.24 -6.81 4.99
CA ASP A 15 -32.22 -6.59 6.03
C ASP A 15 -30.98 -7.43 5.77
N ARG A 16 -31.19 -8.66 5.29
CA ARG A 16 -30.09 -9.55 4.89
C ARG A 16 -29.32 -8.99 3.69
N GLU A 17 -30.00 -8.51 2.66
CA GLU A 17 -29.35 -7.90 1.50
C GLU A 17 -28.55 -6.65 1.89
N MET A 18 -29.10 -5.82 2.79
CA MET A 18 -28.40 -4.65 3.31
C MET A 18 -27.14 -5.06 4.07
N PHE A 19 -27.25 -6.06 4.94
CA PHE A 19 -26.11 -6.59 5.69
C PHE A 19 -25.04 -7.17 4.76
N GLU A 20 -25.42 -7.97 3.76
CA GLU A 20 -24.51 -8.52 2.77
C GLU A 20 -23.76 -7.44 2.00
N ARG A 21 -24.41 -6.30 1.69
CA ARG A 21 -23.74 -5.14 1.06
C ARG A 21 -22.69 -4.54 1.99
N ILE A 22 -23.04 -4.30 3.24
CA ILE A 22 -22.13 -3.71 4.24
C ILE A 22 -20.90 -4.59 4.42
N VAL A 23 -21.08 -5.91 4.59
CA VAL A 23 -19.95 -6.84 4.77
C VAL A 23 -19.04 -6.83 3.54
N LYS A 24 -19.61 -6.92 2.34
CA LYS A 24 -18.84 -6.84 1.08
C LYS A 24 -18.07 -5.53 0.94
N ASP A 25 -18.65 -4.41 1.36
CA ASP A 25 -17.98 -3.11 1.29
C ASP A 25 -16.82 -3.00 2.28
N VAL A 26 -17.00 -3.53 3.50
CA VAL A 26 -15.91 -3.61 4.47
C VAL A 26 -14.77 -4.47 3.94
N GLU A 27 -15.06 -5.66 3.43
CA GLU A 27 -14.04 -6.56 2.88
C GLU A 27 -13.26 -5.92 1.74
N LYS A 28 -13.95 -5.26 0.81
CA LYS A 28 -13.32 -4.62 -0.35
C LYS A 28 -12.46 -3.40 0.00
N ASN A 29 -12.79 -2.70 1.08
CA ASN A 29 -12.13 -1.45 1.47
C ASN A 29 -11.23 -1.58 2.70
N THR A 30 -11.05 -2.78 3.25
CA THR A 30 -10.13 -3.02 4.35
C THR A 30 -8.75 -3.37 3.81
N ARG A 31 -7.71 -2.68 4.30
CA ARG A 31 -6.32 -2.99 3.95
C ARG A 31 -5.92 -4.28 4.65
N MET A 32 -5.37 -5.23 3.90
CA MET A 32 -4.97 -6.54 4.43
C MET A 32 -3.46 -6.75 4.31
N TRP A 33 -2.87 -7.47 5.26
CA TRP A 33 -1.43 -7.75 5.25
C TRP A 33 -1.04 -8.66 4.09
N GLU A 34 -1.90 -9.64 3.78
CA GLU A 34 -1.79 -10.55 2.63
C GLU A 34 -1.71 -9.77 1.32
N ASN A 35 -2.41 -8.64 1.26
CA ASN A 35 -2.42 -7.72 0.13
C ASN A 35 -1.30 -6.68 0.20
N LYS A 36 -0.26 -6.90 1.01
CA LYS A 36 0.86 -5.95 1.21
C LYS A 36 0.38 -4.55 1.60
N GLY A 37 -0.72 -4.46 2.34
CA GLY A 37 -1.32 -3.20 2.77
C GLY A 37 -2.29 -2.56 1.78
N PHE A 38 -2.59 -3.19 0.65
CA PHE A 38 -3.62 -2.72 -0.28
C PHE A 38 -5.00 -3.28 0.10
N THR A 39 -6.05 -2.54 -0.24
CA THR A 39 -7.42 -3.08 -0.18
C THR A 39 -7.69 -3.97 -1.40
N PRO A 40 -8.59 -4.96 -1.32
CA PRO A 40 -8.97 -5.73 -2.49
C PRO A 40 -9.49 -4.87 -3.65
N ASN A 41 -10.18 -3.77 -3.37
CA ASN A 41 -10.67 -2.85 -4.41
C ASN A 41 -9.55 -2.08 -5.12
N GLU A 42 -8.46 -1.75 -4.42
CA GLU A 42 -7.26 -1.14 -5.03
C GLU A 42 -6.49 -2.10 -5.93
N LEU A 43 -6.62 -3.41 -5.69
CA LEU A 43 -6.00 -4.46 -6.49
C LEU A 43 -6.90 -4.98 -7.62
N ALA A 44 -8.19 -4.68 -7.56
CA ALA A 44 -9.10 -5.03 -8.62
C ALA A 44 -8.61 -4.35 -9.90
N PRO A 45 -8.42 -5.09 -11.01
CA PRO A 45 -8.13 -4.43 -12.27
C PRO A 45 -9.26 -3.43 -12.49
N GLU A 46 -8.90 -2.17 -12.75
CA GLU A 46 -9.88 -1.19 -13.19
C GLU A 46 -10.64 -1.87 -14.32
N LYS A 47 -11.94 -2.06 -14.14
CA LYS A 47 -12.76 -2.51 -15.25
C LYS A 47 -12.54 -1.45 -16.31
N GLU A 48 -11.82 -1.80 -17.35
CA GLU A 48 -11.76 -1.02 -18.57
C GLU A 48 -13.23 -0.78 -18.94
N GLU A 49 -13.73 0.42 -18.64
CA GLU A 49 -14.90 0.92 -19.31
C GLU A 49 -14.51 0.87 -20.78
N THR A 50 -15.19 -0.04 -21.47
CA THR A 50 -15.15 -0.30 -22.92
C THR A 50 -14.21 0.62 -23.69
N ALA A 51 -13.14 0.02 -24.23
CA ALA A 51 -12.24 0.58 -25.22
C ALA A 51 -12.80 1.77 -26.04
N ASP A 52 -12.67 2.98 -25.49
CA ASP A 52 -12.57 4.19 -26.29
C ASP A 52 -11.09 4.36 -26.58
N ASN A 53 -10.69 3.72 -27.68
CA ASN A 53 -9.41 3.77 -28.36
C ASN A 53 -8.94 5.20 -28.69
N THR A 54 -8.60 5.94 -27.65
CA THR A 54 -7.91 7.24 -27.70
C THR A 54 -6.57 7.14 -26.97
N CYS A 55 -5.87 6.01 -27.13
CA CYS A 55 -4.43 5.95 -26.88
C CYS A 55 -3.66 6.59 -28.05
N SER A 56 -3.93 7.87 -28.30
CA SER A 56 -3.19 8.72 -29.24
C SER A 56 -2.71 10.02 -28.58
N ASN A 57 -2.86 10.14 -27.26
CA ASN A 57 -2.47 11.35 -26.51
C ASN A 57 -1.59 11.12 -25.29
N PHE A 58 -0.90 9.97 -25.18
CA PHE A 58 0.33 9.95 -24.38
C PHE A 58 1.43 10.56 -25.23
N LYS A 59 1.70 11.86 -25.04
CA LYS A 59 2.89 12.49 -25.61
C LYS A 59 4.11 11.77 -25.04
N PHE A 60 4.68 10.91 -25.86
CA PHE A 60 5.97 10.30 -25.65
C PHE A 60 7.00 11.43 -25.53
N VAL A 61 7.33 11.82 -24.30
CA VAL A 61 8.43 12.76 -24.05
C VAL A 61 9.68 12.05 -24.56
N GLN A 62 10.20 12.55 -25.68
CA GLN A 62 11.47 12.11 -26.26
C GLN A 62 12.50 12.06 -25.13
N ARG A 63 12.96 10.85 -24.80
CA ARG A 63 14.06 10.61 -23.86
C ARG A 63 15.27 11.35 -24.41
N GLN A 64 15.52 12.56 -23.94
CA GLN A 64 16.84 13.17 -24.09
C GLN A 64 17.83 12.20 -23.45
N ASN A 65 18.88 11.86 -24.19
CA ASN A 65 19.93 10.94 -23.77
C ASN A 65 20.79 11.61 -22.69
N VAL A 66 20.21 11.75 -21.50
CA VAL A 66 20.91 12.22 -20.31
C VAL A 66 21.76 11.05 -19.84
N LYS A 67 23.09 11.20 -19.93
CA LYS A 67 24.04 10.27 -19.31
C LYS A 67 23.86 10.34 -17.80
N ILE A 68 23.02 9.47 -17.25
CA ILE A 68 22.83 9.35 -15.80
C ILE A 68 24.11 8.76 -15.23
N GLN A 69 24.89 9.57 -14.52
CA GLN A 69 26.01 9.05 -13.74
C GLN A 69 25.47 8.22 -12.57
N PRO A 70 26.11 7.09 -12.21
CA PRO A 70 25.69 6.30 -11.06
C PRO A 70 25.82 7.13 -9.78
N ILE A 71 24.71 7.32 -9.07
CA ILE A 71 24.71 7.99 -7.77
C ILE A 71 25.39 7.07 -6.76
N VAL A 72 26.62 7.39 -6.38
CA VAL A 72 27.30 6.73 -5.26
C VAL A 72 26.62 7.19 -3.97
N LYS A 73 25.80 6.32 -3.39
CA LYS A 73 25.22 6.58 -2.06
C LYS A 73 26.32 6.43 -1.03
N GLU A 74 26.54 7.48 -0.24
CA GLU A 74 27.36 7.37 0.97
C GLU A 74 26.80 6.27 1.88
N ARG A 75 27.69 5.58 2.61
CA ARG A 75 27.27 4.57 3.59
C ARG A 75 26.47 5.26 4.69
N LYS A 76 25.15 5.05 4.69
CA LYS A 76 24.28 5.53 5.76
C LYS A 76 24.61 4.76 7.03
N ILE A 77 24.93 5.49 8.10
CA ILE A 77 25.13 4.88 9.41
C ILE A 77 23.79 4.44 10.00
N GLY A 78 23.71 3.17 10.42
CA GLY A 78 22.54 2.64 11.08
C GLY A 78 22.38 3.19 12.50
N ARG A 79 21.13 3.36 12.95
CA ARG A 79 20.80 3.89 14.29
C ARG A 79 21.49 3.12 15.43
N ASN A 80 21.75 1.82 15.24
CA ASN A 80 22.38 0.95 16.23
C ASN A 80 23.89 0.72 16.01
N ASP A 81 24.48 1.21 14.92
CA ASP A 81 25.89 1.02 14.59
C ASP A 81 26.80 1.78 15.57
N PRO A 82 28.08 1.38 15.70
CA PRO A 82 29.06 2.14 16.48
C PRO A 82 29.19 3.57 15.96
N CYS A 83 29.17 4.54 16.87
CA CYS A 83 29.22 5.95 16.52
C CYS A 83 30.60 6.35 15.97
N PRO A 84 30.68 7.10 14.84
CA PRO A 84 31.95 7.36 14.14
C PRO A 84 32.82 8.38 14.86
N CYS A 85 32.32 9.02 15.92
CA CYS A 85 33.09 9.89 16.81
C CYS A 85 34.03 9.13 17.78
N GLY A 86 34.09 7.80 17.69
CA GLY A 86 34.98 6.99 18.53
C GLY A 86 34.52 6.79 19.98
N SER A 87 33.30 7.20 20.32
CA SER A 87 32.79 7.12 21.70
C SER A 87 32.46 5.71 22.21
N GLY A 88 32.52 4.69 21.34
CA GLY A 88 32.10 3.31 21.65
C GLY A 88 30.59 3.11 21.87
N LYS A 89 29.78 4.17 21.77
CA LYS A 89 28.32 4.13 21.95
C LYS A 89 27.62 3.85 20.61
N LYS A 90 26.40 3.29 20.65
CA LYS A 90 25.52 3.21 19.47
C LYS A 90 25.18 4.61 18.95
N TYR A 91 25.11 4.81 17.63
CA TYR A 91 24.87 6.11 17.00
C TYR A 91 23.68 6.87 17.61
N LYS A 92 22.53 6.20 17.82
CA LYS A 92 21.32 6.76 18.46
C LYS A 92 21.48 7.28 19.89
N LYS A 93 22.51 6.82 20.60
CA LYS A 93 22.81 7.23 21.98
C LYS A 93 23.94 8.26 22.03
N CYS A 94 24.48 8.67 20.88
CA CYS A 94 25.58 9.63 20.77
C CYS A 94 25.24 10.69 19.73
N CYS A 95 25.94 10.77 18.59
CA CYS A 95 25.73 11.81 17.58
C CYS A 95 24.31 11.82 16.98
N GLY A 96 23.63 10.67 16.92
CA GLY A 96 22.25 10.52 16.45
C GLY A 96 21.19 10.66 17.53
N ARG A 97 21.51 11.26 18.69
CA ARG A 97 20.56 11.42 19.80
C ARG A 97 19.55 12.56 19.57
N ASN A 98 19.95 13.58 18.81
CA ASN A 98 19.15 14.79 18.53
C ASN A 98 18.96 15.05 17.02
N LEU A 99 19.20 14.03 16.17
CA LEU A 99 18.92 14.06 14.74
C LEU A 99 17.55 13.45 14.45
#